data_AF-M0HBC0-F1
#
_entry.id   AF-M0HBC0-F1
#
_cell.length_a   1.000
_cell.length_b   1.000
_cell.length_c   1.000
_cell.angle_alpha   90.00
_cell.angle_beta   90.00
_cell.angle_gamma   90.00
#
_symmetry.space_group_name_H-M   'P 1'
#
loop_
_entity.id
_entity.type
_entity.pdbx_description
1 polymer ?
#
loop_
_entity_poly.entity_id
_entity_poly.type
_entity_poly.pdbx_seq_one_letter_code
_entity_poly.pdbx_strand_id
1 'polypeptide(L)'
;MSPEYFQTKFDELESIDDSATRGRYFDYFVGLLFNQLPGVDVVIGREVATGEIDVFVACLDAPQWLHRLVGDATLLENKWRGKPTGTDDISVFHDKVSMATASCKVCYFVSMGGFTSERNIGAEQLMQSKTDPKMVGWVREDVEQMVSDGSPEELLRSHLM
;
A
#
# COMPACT_ATOMS: atom_id res chain seq x y z
N MET A 1 -17.30 6.74 -0.04
CA MET A 1 -17.15 7.45 1.26
C MET A 1 -16.57 8.82 0.96
N SER A 2 -16.87 9.82 1.80
CA SER A 2 -16.39 11.19 1.53
C SER A 2 -14.99 11.43 2.09
N PRO A 3 -14.24 12.42 1.58
CA PRO A 3 -12.95 12.82 2.17
C PRO A 3 -13.03 13.14 3.67
N GLU A 4 -14.12 13.77 4.14
CA GLU A 4 -14.28 14.11 5.56
C GLU A 4 -14.38 12.87 6.45
N TYR A 5 -14.98 11.78 5.94
CA TYR A 5 -14.97 10.50 6.63
C TYR A 5 -13.54 9.98 6.79
N PHE A 6 -12.75 10.00 5.71
CA PHE A 6 -11.37 9.53 5.76
C PHE A 6 -10.50 10.39 6.67
N GLN A 7 -10.68 11.71 6.64
CA GLN A 7 -9.96 12.61 7.56
C GLN A 7 -10.27 12.26 9.02
N THR A 8 -11.55 12.10 9.36
CA THR A 8 -11.96 11.72 10.72
C THR A 8 -11.33 10.40 11.14
N LYS A 9 -11.30 9.40 10.24
CA LYS A 9 -10.69 8.09 10.53
C LYS A 9 -9.17 8.15 10.63
N PHE A 10 -8.53 9.01 9.85
CA PHE A 10 -7.09 9.22 9.96
C PHE A 10 -6.74 9.85 11.31
N ASP A 11 -7.48 10.88 11.75
CA ASP A 11 -7.30 11.52 13.06
C ASP A 11 -7.53 10.52 14.21
N GLU A 12 -8.54 9.65 14.09
CA GLU A 12 -8.78 8.56 15.04
C GLU A 12 -7.56 7.62 15.12
N LEU A 13 -6.96 7.22 13.99
CA LEU A 13 -5.77 6.37 13.96
C LEU A 13 -4.57 7.02 14.65
N GLU A 14 -4.38 8.33 14.47
CA GLU A 14 -3.28 9.06 15.12
C GLU A 14 -3.38 9.01 16.65
N SER A 15 -4.60 9.00 17.18
CA SER A 15 -4.87 8.97 18.62
C SER A 15 -4.70 7.60 19.28
N ILE A 16 -4.46 6.52 18.51
CA ILE A 16 -4.29 5.17 19.06
C ILE A 16 -2.85 4.97 19.53
N ASP A 17 -2.68 4.79 20.84
CA ASP A 17 -1.38 4.51 21.47
C ASP A 17 -0.89 3.08 21.22
N ASP A 18 -1.80 2.11 21.24
CA ASP A 18 -1.43 0.70 21.06
C ASP A 18 -1.03 0.42 19.61
N SER A 19 0.27 0.22 19.39
CA SER A 19 0.85 0.03 18.07
C SER A 19 0.25 -1.14 17.28
N ALA A 20 -0.10 -2.24 17.96
CA ALA A 20 -0.65 -3.42 17.29
C ALA A 20 -2.08 -3.16 16.81
N THR A 21 -2.91 -2.52 17.63
CA THR A 21 -4.27 -2.13 17.27
C THR A 21 -4.27 -1.07 16.18
N ARG A 22 -3.38 -0.07 16.27
CA ARG A 22 -3.24 0.94 15.23
C ARG A 22 -2.83 0.34 13.89
N GLY A 23 -1.90 -0.63 13.89
CA GLY A 23 -1.51 -1.35 12.68
C GLY A 23 -2.69 -2.00 11.98
N ARG A 24 -3.45 -2.85 12.70
CA ARG A 24 -4.63 -3.54 12.13
C ARG A 24 -5.69 -2.57 11.60
N TYR A 25 -5.95 -1.47 12.30
CA TYR A 25 -6.89 -0.47 11.83
C TYR A 25 -6.37 0.34 10.66
N PHE A 26 -5.05 0.52 10.56
CA PHE A 26 -4.44 1.15 9.40
C PHE A 26 -4.57 0.28 8.16
N ASP A 27 -4.38 -1.04 8.28
CA ASP A 27 -4.60 -1.98 7.16
C ASP A 27 -6.04 -1.89 6.65
N TYR A 28 -6.98 -1.88 7.59
CA TYR A 28 -8.39 -1.71 7.28
C TYR A 28 -8.66 -0.37 6.59
N PHE A 29 -8.08 0.72 7.11
CA PHE A 29 -8.23 2.07 6.58
C PHE A 29 -7.69 2.21 5.15
N VAL A 30 -6.51 1.69 4.87
CA VAL A 30 -5.93 1.67 3.52
C VAL A 30 -6.81 0.83 2.58
N GLY A 31 -7.32 -0.31 3.04
CA GLY A 31 -8.28 -1.11 2.29
C GLY A 31 -9.55 -0.32 1.94
N LEU A 32 -10.09 0.47 2.86
CA LEU A 32 -11.24 1.33 2.60
C LEU A 32 -10.97 2.41 1.54
N LEU A 33 -9.79 3.02 1.54
CA LEU A 33 -9.38 3.98 0.51
C LEU A 33 -9.35 3.30 -0.87
N PHE A 34 -8.73 2.13 -0.98
CA PHE A 34 -8.70 1.37 -2.24
C PHE A 34 -10.08 0.91 -2.69
N ASN A 35 -10.97 0.60 -1.77
CA ASN A 35 -12.35 0.23 -2.05
C ASN A 35 -13.19 1.40 -2.62
N GLN A 36 -12.61 2.60 -2.74
CA GLN A 36 -13.25 3.72 -3.46
C GLN A 36 -13.00 3.67 -4.96
N LEU A 37 -12.01 2.89 -5.42
CA LEU A 37 -11.76 2.71 -6.84
C LEU A 37 -12.92 1.91 -7.48
N PRO A 38 -13.32 2.26 -8.71
CA PRO A 38 -14.37 1.52 -9.41
C PRO A 38 -13.89 0.14 -9.85
N GLY A 39 -14.74 -0.88 -9.70
CA GLY A 39 -14.51 -2.22 -10.27
C GLY A 39 -13.38 -3.02 -9.62
N VAL A 40 -13.02 -2.70 -8.37
CA VAL A 40 -12.03 -3.48 -7.61
C VAL A 40 -12.70 -4.28 -6.51
N ASP A 41 -12.12 -5.43 -6.18
CA ASP A 41 -12.48 -6.22 -5.01
C ASP A 41 -11.33 -6.16 -3.99
N VAL A 42 -11.61 -5.60 -2.80
CA VAL A 42 -10.61 -5.45 -1.74
C VAL A 42 -10.77 -6.53 -0.67
N VAL A 43 -9.68 -7.23 -0.37
CA VAL A 43 -9.56 -8.19 0.74
C VAL A 43 -8.46 -7.72 1.69
N ILE A 44 -8.78 -7.63 2.97
CA ILE A 44 -7.88 -7.13 4.02
C ILE A 44 -7.44 -8.33 4.87
N GLY A 45 -6.14 -8.44 5.16
CA GLY A 45 -5.56 -9.54 5.92
C GLY A 45 -5.66 -10.89 5.21
N ARG A 46 -5.23 -10.94 3.95
CA ARG A 46 -5.29 -12.17 3.14
C ARG A 46 -4.11 -13.07 3.48
N GLU A 47 -4.41 -14.25 4.02
CA GLU A 47 -3.41 -15.30 4.25
C GLU A 47 -2.91 -15.92 2.92
N VAL A 48 -1.59 -15.99 2.77
CA VAL A 48 -0.90 -16.70 1.70
C VAL A 48 0.17 -17.64 2.28
N ALA A 49 0.77 -18.50 1.44
CA ALA A 49 1.75 -19.49 1.90
C ALA A 49 2.98 -18.87 2.60
N THR A 50 3.27 -17.60 2.32
CA THR A 50 4.40 -16.83 2.86
C THR A 50 4.01 -15.89 4.01
N GLY A 51 2.79 -16.00 4.53
CA GLY A 51 2.24 -15.16 5.59
C GLY A 51 1.06 -14.30 5.12
N GLU A 52 0.75 -13.26 5.87
CA GLU A 52 -0.37 -12.35 5.58
C GLU A 52 0.06 -11.23 4.61
N ILE A 53 -0.86 -10.87 3.71
CA ILE A 53 -0.85 -9.64 2.92
C ILE A 53 -1.89 -8.69 3.51
N ASP A 54 -1.47 -7.49 3.91
CA ASP A 54 -2.32 -6.54 4.62
C ASP A 54 -3.53 -6.12 3.77
N VAL A 55 -3.31 -5.78 2.50
CA VAL A 55 -4.38 -5.47 1.54
C VAL A 55 -4.11 -6.11 0.18
N PHE A 56 -5.05 -6.92 -0.27
CA PHE A 56 -5.11 -7.47 -1.62
C PHE A 56 -6.23 -6.79 -2.40
N VAL A 57 -5.95 -6.31 -3.60
CA VAL A 57 -6.93 -5.65 -4.48
C VAL A 57 -6.99 -6.40 -5.80
N ALA A 58 -8.12 -7.04 -6.08
CA ALA A 58 -8.39 -7.64 -7.37
C ALA A 58 -8.88 -6.56 -8.34
N CYS A 59 -8.34 -6.55 -9.56
CA CYS A 59 -8.57 -5.54 -10.59
C CYS A 59 -9.15 -6.14 -11.88
N LEU A 60 -9.84 -7.28 -11.79
CA LEU A 60 -10.39 -8.00 -12.95
C LEU A 60 -11.44 -7.19 -13.71
N ASP A 61 -12.29 -6.47 -12.97
CA ASP A 61 -13.35 -5.62 -13.51
C ASP A 61 -13.00 -4.12 -13.43
N ALA A 62 -11.74 -3.80 -13.12
CA ALA A 62 -11.27 -2.45 -12.97
C ALA A 62 -11.20 -1.72 -14.33
N PRO A 63 -11.28 -0.38 -14.35
CA PRO A 63 -11.03 0.39 -15.55
C PRO A 63 -9.69 0.06 -16.19
N GLN A 64 -9.65 0.13 -17.52
CA GLN A 64 -8.48 -0.23 -18.31
C GLN A 64 -7.19 0.49 -17.87
N TRP A 65 -7.28 1.75 -17.42
CA TRP A 65 -6.10 2.50 -16.97
C TRP A 65 -5.46 1.85 -15.73
N LEU A 66 -6.27 1.35 -14.78
CA LEU A 66 -5.80 0.71 -13.56
C LEU A 66 -5.25 -0.68 -13.86
N HIS A 67 -5.97 -1.47 -14.66
CA HIS A 67 -5.52 -2.80 -15.09
C HIS A 67 -4.18 -2.74 -15.86
N ARG A 68 -3.99 -1.72 -16.71
CA ARG A 68 -2.72 -1.50 -17.40
C ARG A 68 -1.59 -1.19 -16.43
N LEU A 69 -1.86 -0.38 -15.41
CA LEU A 69 -0.90 -0.01 -14.37
C LEU A 69 -0.50 -1.21 -13.51
N VAL A 70 -1.47 -1.86 -12.86
CA VAL A 70 -1.19 -2.84 -11.80
C VAL A 70 -1.35 -4.31 -12.20
N GLY A 71 -2.00 -4.59 -13.33
CA GLY A 71 -2.35 -5.96 -13.75
C GLY A 71 -3.69 -6.44 -13.19
N ASP A 72 -3.84 -7.76 -13.04
CA ASP A 72 -5.11 -8.36 -12.56
C ASP A 72 -5.31 -8.18 -11.04
N ALA A 73 -4.23 -7.87 -10.31
CA ALA A 73 -4.28 -7.57 -8.89
C ALA A 73 -3.09 -6.69 -8.47
N THR A 74 -3.27 -5.93 -7.38
CA THR A 74 -2.19 -5.27 -6.64
C THR A 74 -2.23 -5.67 -5.17
N LEU A 75 -1.08 -5.63 -4.52
CA LEU A 75 -0.91 -5.97 -3.11
C LEU A 75 -0.26 -4.80 -2.39
N LEU A 76 -0.65 -4.60 -1.14
CA LEU A 76 -0.09 -3.59 -0.26
C LEU A 76 0.33 -4.20 1.07
N GLU A 77 1.44 -3.70 1.59
CA GLU A 77 1.88 -3.88 2.98
C GLU A 77 1.91 -2.49 3.63
N ASN A 78 1.35 -2.35 4.82
CA ASN A 78 1.21 -1.07 5.51
C ASN A 78 1.91 -1.09 6.87
N LYS A 79 2.61 0.00 7.18
CA LYS A 79 3.41 0.09 8.39
C LYS A 79 3.24 1.44 9.07
N TRP A 80 2.45 1.42 10.15
CA TRP A 80 2.32 2.56 11.04
C TRP A 80 3.32 2.50 12.21
N ARG A 81 4.55 2.99 11.99
CA ARG A 81 5.58 3.10 13.03
C ARG A 81 6.28 4.44 12.93
N GLY A 82 6.78 4.96 14.06
CA GLY A 82 7.54 6.22 14.09
C GLY A 82 8.98 6.10 13.58
N LYS A 83 9.46 4.89 13.30
CA LYS A 83 10.80 4.64 12.74
C LYS A 83 10.69 4.28 11.26
N PRO A 84 11.68 4.67 10.43
CA PRO A 84 11.69 4.30 9.02
C PRO A 84 11.72 2.79 8.78
N THR A 85 11.14 2.39 7.65
CA THR A 85 11.13 1.01 7.17
C THR A 85 12.50 0.61 6.61
N GLY A 86 12.97 -0.59 6.98
CA GLY A 86 14.26 -1.14 6.59
C GLY A 86 14.20 -2.00 5.34
N THR A 87 15.36 -2.39 4.83
CA THR A 87 15.52 -3.22 3.62
C THR A 87 14.95 -4.64 3.75
N ASP A 88 14.96 -5.19 4.96
CA ASP A 88 14.44 -6.55 5.22
C ASP A 88 12.93 -6.60 4.98
N ASP A 89 12.19 -5.58 5.43
CA ASP A 89 10.75 -5.47 5.21
C ASP A 89 10.43 -5.40 3.71
N ILE A 90 11.19 -4.60 2.96
CA ILE A 90 11.05 -4.47 1.51
C ILE A 90 11.30 -5.80 0.79
N SER A 91 12.34 -6.52 1.20
CA SER A 91 12.69 -7.82 0.60
C SER A 91 11.61 -8.85 0.89
N VAL A 92 11.20 -8.97 2.16
CA VAL A 92 10.16 -9.92 2.59
C VAL A 92 8.86 -9.65 1.84
N PHE A 93 8.41 -8.40 1.78
CA PHE A 93 7.16 -8.08 1.08
C PHE A 93 7.27 -8.39 -0.42
N HIS A 94 8.35 -8.02 -1.09
CA HIS A 94 8.52 -8.32 -2.52
C HIS A 94 8.42 -9.82 -2.81
N ASP A 95 9.05 -10.65 -1.97
CA ASP A 95 9.01 -12.10 -2.11
C ASP A 95 7.60 -12.65 -1.88
N LYS A 96 6.87 -12.12 -0.89
CA LYS A 96 5.44 -12.46 -0.69
C LYS A 96 4.62 -12.18 -1.95
N VAL A 97 4.77 -10.98 -2.54
CA VAL A 97 3.99 -10.60 -3.74
C VAL A 97 4.30 -11.52 -4.91
N SER A 98 5.59 -11.77 -5.15
CA SER A 98 6.06 -12.63 -6.25
C SER A 98 5.52 -14.06 -6.15
N MET A 99 5.28 -14.54 -4.93
CA MET A 99 4.70 -15.86 -4.68
C MET A 99 3.16 -15.87 -4.65
N ALA A 100 2.53 -14.75 -4.30
CA ALA A 100 1.08 -14.65 -4.18
C ALA A 100 0.37 -14.63 -5.54
N THR A 101 0.93 -13.94 -6.54
CA THR A 101 0.34 -13.88 -7.89
C THR A 101 1.35 -13.44 -8.94
N ALA A 102 1.36 -14.12 -10.09
CA ALA A 102 2.14 -13.72 -11.26
C ALA A 102 1.49 -12.55 -12.04
N SER A 103 0.26 -12.17 -11.71
CA SER A 103 -0.48 -11.12 -12.43
C SER A 103 -0.31 -9.72 -11.85
N CYS A 104 0.46 -9.57 -10.77
CA CYS A 104 0.77 -8.27 -10.17
C CYS A 104 1.93 -7.63 -10.94
N LYS A 105 1.72 -6.42 -11.47
CA LYS A 105 2.76 -5.62 -12.14
C LYS A 105 3.38 -4.58 -11.21
N VAL A 106 2.58 -4.05 -10.29
CA VAL A 106 2.98 -3.03 -9.33
C VAL A 106 2.41 -3.39 -7.97
N CYS A 107 3.24 -3.35 -6.93
CA CYS A 107 2.83 -3.45 -5.53
C CYS A 107 3.28 -2.22 -4.74
N TYR A 108 2.60 -1.97 -3.62
CA TYR A 108 2.81 -0.76 -2.83
C TYR A 108 3.24 -1.09 -1.41
N PHE A 109 4.21 -0.37 -0.88
CA PHE A 109 4.58 -0.43 0.52
C PHE A 109 4.26 0.92 1.15
N VAL A 110 3.38 0.95 2.15
CA VAL A 110 2.97 2.18 2.82
C VAL A 110 3.70 2.30 4.17
N SER A 111 4.46 3.37 4.37
CA SER A 111 5.25 3.58 5.59
C SER A 111 5.03 4.98 6.18
N MET A 112 4.34 5.05 7.32
CA MET A 112 4.11 6.31 8.02
C MET A 112 5.38 6.92 8.65
N GLY A 113 6.42 6.11 8.82
CA GLY A 113 7.73 6.54 9.31
C GLY A 113 8.74 6.80 8.19
N GLY A 114 8.32 6.68 6.93
CA GLY A 114 9.21 6.77 5.77
C GLY A 114 10.09 5.54 5.57
N PHE A 115 11.14 5.68 4.75
CA PHE A 115 12.05 4.60 4.37
C PHE A 115 13.49 4.99 4.70
N THR A 116 14.31 3.99 5.02
CA THR A 116 15.75 4.22 5.23
C THR A 116 16.45 4.65 3.93
N SER A 117 17.32 5.66 4.00
CA SER A 117 18.05 6.24 2.86
C SER A 117 19.58 6.14 3.00
N GLU A 118 20.08 5.23 3.85
CA GLU A 118 21.50 5.14 4.21
C GLU A 118 22.46 4.86 3.04
N ARG A 119 23.76 5.14 3.25
CA ARG A 119 24.86 5.03 2.25
C ARG A 119 25.06 3.63 1.66
N ASN A 120 24.53 2.58 2.30
CA ASN A 120 24.49 1.21 1.79
C ASN A 120 23.03 0.91 1.47
N ILE A 121 22.70 0.75 0.17
CA ILE A 121 21.35 0.57 -0.42
C ILE A 121 20.21 0.64 0.62
N GLY A 122 19.76 1.85 0.92
CA GLY A 122 18.59 2.06 1.78
C GLY A 122 17.33 1.44 1.17
N ALA A 123 16.27 1.28 1.98
CA ALA A 123 15.00 0.72 1.55
C ALA A 123 14.45 1.40 0.28
N GLU A 124 14.61 2.72 0.13
CA GLU A 124 14.20 3.46 -1.08
C GLU A 124 14.91 2.96 -2.34
N GLN A 125 16.24 2.84 -2.28
CA GLN A 125 17.04 2.36 -3.41
C GLN A 125 16.74 0.88 -3.70
N LEU A 126 16.52 0.08 -2.66
CA LEU A 126 16.14 -1.31 -2.83
C LEU A 126 14.78 -1.43 -3.53
N MET A 127 13.75 -0.67 -3.12
CA MET A 127 12.45 -0.65 -3.79
C MET A 127 12.57 -0.28 -5.26
N GLN A 128 13.37 0.75 -5.59
CA GLN A 128 13.61 1.14 -6.98
C GLN A 128 14.28 0.04 -7.83
N SER A 129 15.03 -0.86 -7.21
CA SER A 129 15.63 -2.00 -7.91
C SER A 129 14.65 -3.15 -8.19
N LYS A 130 13.48 -3.18 -7.52
CA LYS A 130 12.43 -4.19 -7.73
C LYS A 130 11.56 -3.78 -8.92
N THR A 131 11.61 -4.55 -10.00
CA THR A 131 10.96 -4.21 -11.27
C THR A 131 9.92 -5.24 -11.73
N ASP A 132 9.87 -6.41 -11.10
CA ASP A 132 8.92 -7.48 -11.43
C ASP A 132 8.55 -8.30 -10.18
N PRO A 133 7.45 -7.95 -9.48
CA PRO A 133 6.63 -6.75 -9.69
C PRO A 133 7.40 -5.46 -9.33
N LYS A 134 7.06 -4.35 -9.99
CA LYS A 134 7.58 -3.02 -9.61
C LYS A 134 7.08 -2.67 -8.21
N MET A 135 7.98 -2.26 -7.32
CA MET A 135 7.57 -1.79 -5.99
C MET A 135 7.54 -0.26 -5.94
N VAL A 136 6.48 0.29 -5.33
CA VAL A 136 6.33 1.72 -5.07
C VAL A 136 6.19 1.94 -3.57
N GLY A 137 7.03 2.81 -3.01
CA GLY A 137 6.92 3.22 -1.61
C GLY A 137 6.03 4.45 -1.49
N TRP A 138 5.08 4.42 -0.56
CA TRP A 138 4.28 5.57 -0.16
C TRP A 138 4.59 5.97 1.27
N VAL A 139 4.74 7.27 1.47
CA VAL A 139 5.02 7.89 2.77
C VAL A 139 3.76 8.53 3.34
N ARG A 140 3.89 9.15 4.51
CA ARG A 140 2.77 9.80 5.20
C ARG A 140 2.06 10.82 4.30
N GLU A 141 2.83 11.63 3.58
CA GLU A 141 2.31 12.69 2.71
C GLU A 141 1.44 12.12 1.58
N ASP A 142 1.80 10.95 1.04
CA ASP A 142 0.98 10.23 0.07
C ASP A 142 -0.33 9.76 0.71
N VAL A 143 -0.28 9.23 1.93
CA VAL A 143 -1.50 8.82 2.66
C VAL A 143 -2.41 10.01 2.93
N GLU A 144 -1.86 11.14 3.35
CA GLU A 144 -2.60 12.39 3.57
C GLU A 144 -3.25 12.90 2.27
N GLN A 145 -2.57 12.75 1.12
CA GLN A 145 -3.17 13.04 -0.19
C GLN A 145 -4.36 12.10 -0.48
N MET A 146 -4.21 10.78 -0.27
CA MET A 146 -5.31 9.83 -0.44
C MET A 146 -6.51 10.14 0.47
N VAL A 147 -6.24 10.59 1.70
CA VAL A 147 -7.26 11.02 2.67
C VAL A 147 -8.01 12.24 2.13
N SER A 148 -7.28 13.26 1.67
CA SER A 148 -7.85 14.49 1.12
C SER A 148 -8.70 14.23 -0.13
N ASP A 149 -8.27 13.32 -0.99
CA ASP A 149 -9.01 12.95 -2.19
C ASP A 149 -10.13 11.93 -1.91
N GLY A 150 -10.10 11.31 -0.73
CA GLY A 150 -10.96 10.19 -0.36
C GLY A 150 -10.73 8.93 -1.20
N SER A 151 -9.61 8.82 -1.91
CA SER A 151 -9.25 7.66 -2.72
C SER A 151 -7.76 7.70 -3.13
N PRO A 152 -7.15 6.57 -3.54
CA PRO A 152 -5.79 6.55 -4.08
C PRO A 152 -5.71 6.95 -5.57
N GLU A 153 -6.82 7.32 -6.22
CA GLU A 153 -6.88 7.41 -7.67
C GLU A 153 -5.87 8.40 -8.27
N GLU A 154 -5.76 9.62 -7.73
CA GLU A 154 -4.84 10.64 -8.25
C GLU A 154 -3.37 10.22 -8.12
N LEU A 155 -2.98 9.61 -7.00
CA LEU A 155 -1.64 9.05 -6.83
C LEU A 155 -1.37 7.89 -7.78
N LEU A 156 -2.34 7.02 -8.04
CA LEU A 156 -2.18 5.94 -9.01
C LEU A 156 -2.03 6.49 -10.43
N ARG A 157 -2.79 7.54 -10.77
CA ARG A 157 -2.73 8.20 -12.08
C ARG A 157 -1.43 8.95 -12.31
N SER A 158 -0.82 9.52 -11.28
CA SER A 158 0.47 10.22 -11.42
C SER A 158 1.60 9.29 -11.90
N HIS A 159 1.50 7.98 -11.65
CA HIS A 159 2.45 6.98 -12.13
C HIS A 159 2.29 6.59 -13.62
N LEU A 160 1.23 7.05 -14.29
CA LEU A 160 1.03 6.85 -15.74
C LEU A 160 1.69 7.92 -16.60
N MET A 161 2.14 9.02 -16.00
CA MET A 161 2.82 10.14 -16.66
C MET A 161 4.35 9.93 -16.66
#